data_AF-A0A836ILF6-F1
#
_entry.id   AF-A0A836ILF6-F1
#
_cell.length_a   1.000
_cell.length_b   1.000
_cell.length_c   1.000
_cell.angle_alpha   90.00
_cell.angle_beta   90.00
_cell.angle_gamma   90.00
#
_symmetry.space_group_name_H-M   'P 1'
#
loop_
_entity.id
_entity.type
_entity.pdbx_description
1 polymer ?
#
loop_
_entity_poly.entity_id
_entity_poly.type
_entity_poly.pdbx_seq_one_letter_code
_entity_poly.pdbx_strand_id
1 'polypeptide(L)'
;MLRCSLPCFAVSADKKAFMELVKTLRYRTEAPISDCSAALKETDGDMDAAMQVLRRRGAARAMKKGDRVTEHGFVVSCVGSTLESGAAILAVCSETDFAARSEHFQRTCVLAGDHLRKLMDATSGAVLTNPEEAVRQVSDAMSEELRAAIAVLGENMRVRSITPLVPASHVSERLLIGSYTHGTLSVNNVGRIVGLVAVSQVREDEVIPEDVLTSIGRHFVATSGAEGNYAHQNFFGSETETVGKWLKQHGLKFSSSLVQEFGKEPVTHTAPEPHR
;
A
#
# COMPACT_ATOMS: atom_id res chain seq x y z
N MET A 1 44.15 -49.84 37.52
CA MET A 1 44.27 -48.49 38.10
C MET A 1 44.11 -47.47 36.97
N LEU A 2 43.02 -46.69 37.05
CA LEU A 2 42.85 -45.27 36.67
C LEU A 2 43.40 -44.81 35.29
N ARG A 3 42.57 -44.82 34.23
CA ARG A 3 41.78 -43.67 33.69
C ARG A 3 42.63 -42.42 33.41
N CYS A 4 43.05 -42.30 32.15
CA CYS A 4 43.56 -41.07 31.55
C CYS A 4 42.38 -40.09 31.35
N SER A 5 42.31 -39.06 32.19
CA SER A 5 41.33 -37.97 32.09
C SER A 5 41.89 -36.86 31.19
N LEU A 6 41.37 -36.74 29.97
CA LEU A 6 41.53 -35.54 29.16
C LEU A 6 40.58 -34.44 29.69
N PRO A 7 41.06 -33.21 29.91
CA PRO A 7 40.20 -32.13 30.38
C PRO A 7 39.31 -31.63 29.25
N CYS A 8 38.02 -31.59 29.55
CA CYS A 8 36.95 -31.00 28.77
C CYS A 8 37.10 -29.47 28.75
N PHE A 9 37.91 -28.91 27.84
CA PHE A 9 38.07 -27.46 27.69
C PHE A 9 38.27 -27.09 26.20
N ALA A 10 37.18 -27.00 25.42
CA ALA A 10 37.17 -26.32 24.11
C ALA A 10 35.76 -26.06 23.52
N VAL A 11 34.68 -26.65 24.04
CA VAL A 11 33.35 -26.61 23.37
C VAL A 11 32.61 -25.27 23.55
N SER A 12 32.95 -24.46 24.57
CA SER A 12 32.19 -23.24 24.90
C SER A 12 32.55 -22.01 24.05
N ALA A 13 33.79 -21.90 23.58
CA ALA A 13 34.25 -20.78 22.75
C ALA A 13 33.61 -20.82 21.35
N ASP A 14 33.49 -22.02 20.78
CA ASP A 14 32.93 -22.26 19.45
C ASP A 14 31.43 -21.95 19.40
N LYS A 15 30.69 -22.33 20.45
CA LYS A 15 29.25 -22.03 20.57
C LYS A 15 29.00 -20.53 20.69
N LYS A 16 29.82 -19.80 21.46
CA LYS A 16 29.65 -18.34 21.61
C LYS A 16 29.95 -17.63 20.29
N ALA A 17 31.04 -17.97 19.61
CA ALA A 17 31.40 -17.42 18.31
C ALA A 17 30.31 -17.68 17.26
N PHE A 18 29.78 -18.91 17.20
CA PHE A 18 28.68 -19.26 16.31
C PHE A 18 27.41 -18.44 16.59
N MET A 19 27.04 -18.25 17.86
CA MET A 19 25.88 -17.44 18.21
C MET A 19 26.03 -15.97 17.83
N GLU A 20 27.24 -15.41 17.89
CA GLU A 20 27.51 -14.06 17.36
C GLU A 20 27.36 -14.00 15.84
N LEU A 21 27.85 -15.00 15.09
CA LEU A 21 27.61 -15.09 13.64
C LEU A 21 26.11 -15.16 13.31
N VAL A 22 25.35 -15.96 14.05
CA VAL A 22 23.88 -16.05 13.90
C VAL A 22 23.22 -14.69 14.15
N LYS A 23 23.64 -13.96 15.20
CA LYS A 23 23.14 -12.62 15.49
C LYS A 23 23.48 -11.63 14.38
N THR A 24 24.72 -11.63 13.89
CA THR A 24 25.16 -10.76 12.79
C THR A 24 24.38 -11.06 11.51
N LEU A 25 24.20 -12.33 11.16
CA LEU A 25 23.45 -12.72 9.97
C LEU A 25 21.98 -12.32 10.09
N ARG A 26 21.35 -12.54 11.25
CA ARG A 26 19.98 -12.07 11.52
C ARG A 26 19.88 -10.55 11.45
N TYR A 27 20.83 -9.80 12.00
CA TYR A 27 20.80 -8.34 11.93
C TYR A 27 20.85 -7.83 10.49
N ARG A 28 21.60 -8.51 9.61
CA ARG A 28 21.73 -8.12 8.20
C ARG A 28 20.55 -8.54 7.32
N THR A 29 19.87 -9.63 7.67
CA THR A 29 18.88 -10.28 6.79
C THR A 29 17.47 -10.30 7.35
N GLU A 30 17.32 -10.05 8.65
CA GLU A 30 16.07 -10.12 9.42
C GLU A 30 15.38 -11.49 9.38
N ALA A 31 16.06 -12.50 8.83
CA ALA A 31 15.53 -13.85 8.73
C ALA A 31 15.33 -14.50 10.11
N PRO A 32 14.45 -15.53 10.21
CA PRO A 32 14.27 -16.29 11.44
C PRO A 32 15.59 -16.87 11.99
N ILE A 33 15.79 -16.84 13.31
CA ILE A 33 17.02 -17.31 13.97
C ILE A 33 17.36 -18.76 13.55
N SER A 34 16.33 -19.61 13.45
CA SER A 34 16.48 -21.00 13.01
C SER A 34 17.08 -21.08 11.61
N ASP A 35 16.60 -20.24 10.70
CA ASP A 35 17.01 -20.22 9.30
C ASP A 35 18.45 -19.70 9.18
N CYS A 36 18.81 -18.62 9.91
CA CYS A 36 20.19 -18.12 10.01
C CYS A 36 21.14 -19.19 10.54
N SER A 37 20.76 -19.86 11.63
CA SER A 37 21.61 -20.91 12.22
C SER A 37 21.75 -22.13 11.32
N ALA A 38 20.71 -22.50 10.57
CA ALA A 38 20.76 -23.60 9.62
C ALA A 38 21.59 -23.25 8.38
N ALA A 39 21.48 -22.00 7.88
CA ALA A 39 22.28 -21.52 6.75
C ALA A 39 23.77 -21.50 7.11
N LEU A 40 24.14 -20.94 8.26
CA LEU A 40 25.54 -20.92 8.73
C LEU A 40 26.11 -22.33 8.97
N LYS A 41 25.28 -23.31 9.35
CA LYS A 41 25.72 -24.71 9.45
C LYS A 41 25.93 -25.37 8.09
N GLU A 42 25.11 -25.03 7.10
CA GLU A 42 25.23 -25.55 5.73
C GLU A 42 26.47 -24.99 5.01
N THR A 43 26.90 -23.79 5.40
CA THR A 43 28.01 -23.07 4.77
C THR A 43 29.26 -22.99 5.63
N ASP A 44 29.36 -23.83 6.67
CA ASP A 44 30.50 -23.88 7.60
C ASP A 44 30.92 -22.50 8.16
N GLY A 45 29.93 -21.65 8.42
CA GLY A 45 30.11 -20.31 8.98
C GLY A 45 30.42 -19.22 7.94
N ASP A 46 30.48 -19.53 6.65
CA ASP A 46 30.63 -18.53 5.59
C ASP A 46 29.38 -17.65 5.49
N MET A 47 29.57 -16.36 5.78
CA MET A 47 28.51 -15.35 5.82
C MET A 47 27.89 -15.05 4.46
N ASP A 48 28.71 -14.96 3.40
CA ASP A 48 28.23 -14.61 2.07
C ASP A 48 27.48 -15.78 1.45
N ALA A 49 28.00 -16.99 1.62
CA ALA A 49 27.31 -18.21 1.24
C ALA A 49 26.00 -18.37 2.04
N ALA A 50 26.00 -18.11 3.36
CA ALA A 50 24.80 -18.20 4.18
C ALA A 50 23.71 -17.21 3.74
N MET A 51 24.08 -15.98 3.36
CA MET A 51 23.15 -15.00 2.79
C MET A 51 22.52 -15.50 1.48
N GLN A 52 23.30 -16.13 0.60
CA GLN A 52 22.77 -16.73 -0.63
C GLN A 52 21.80 -17.89 -0.34
N VAL A 53 22.11 -18.74 0.65
CA VAL A 53 21.22 -19.82 1.10
C VAL A 53 19.90 -19.24 1.60
N LEU A 54 19.95 -18.19 2.44
CA LEU A 54 18.75 -17.52 2.96
C LEU A 54 17.91 -16.91 1.83
N ARG A 55 18.54 -16.26 0.84
CA ARG A 55 17.82 -15.72 -0.32
C ARG A 55 17.08 -16.80 -1.11
N ARG A 56 17.75 -17.91 -1.41
CA ARG A 56 17.13 -19.06 -2.12
C ARG A 56 15.96 -19.66 -1.31
N ARG A 57 16.15 -19.86 0.00
CA ARG A 57 15.10 -20.38 0.89
C ARG A 57 13.92 -19.42 1.02
N GLY A 58 14.20 -18.12 1.10
CA GLY A 58 13.19 -17.07 1.14
C GLY A 58 12.31 -17.08 -0.11
N ALA A 59 12.91 -17.13 -1.30
CA ALA A 59 12.18 -17.25 -2.56
C ALA A 59 11.29 -18.51 -2.59
N ALA A 60 11.83 -19.66 -2.18
CA ALA A 60 11.07 -20.91 -2.11
C ALA A 60 9.92 -20.84 -1.08
N ARG A 61 10.11 -20.17 0.07
CA ARG A 61 9.06 -19.94 1.06
C ARG A 61 7.96 -19.05 0.49
N ALA A 62 8.32 -17.95 -0.16
CA ALA A 62 7.38 -17.04 -0.79
C ALA A 62 6.52 -17.76 -1.84
N MET A 63 7.13 -18.57 -2.70
CA MET A 63 6.39 -19.39 -3.67
C MET A 63 5.40 -20.34 -2.99
N LYS A 64 5.80 -21.05 -1.93
CA LYS A 64 4.91 -21.95 -1.17
C LYS A 64 3.76 -21.24 -0.44
N LYS A 65 3.90 -19.94 -0.20
CA LYS A 65 2.92 -19.11 0.49
C LYS A 65 1.96 -18.41 -0.48
N GLY A 66 2.32 -18.28 -1.75
CA GLY A 66 1.58 -17.49 -2.74
C GLY A 66 0.10 -17.82 -2.87
N ASP A 67 -0.28 -19.09 -2.74
CA ASP A 67 -1.67 -19.56 -2.88
C ASP A 67 -2.51 -19.40 -1.61
N ARG A 68 -1.92 -18.90 -0.51
CA ARG A 68 -2.64 -18.73 0.75
C ARG A 68 -3.57 -17.53 0.71
N VAL A 69 -4.73 -17.71 1.34
CA VAL A 69 -5.76 -16.68 1.47
C VAL A 69 -5.22 -15.48 2.25
N THR A 70 -5.48 -14.27 1.74
CA THR A 70 -5.00 -12.99 2.27
C THR A 70 -6.17 -12.01 2.37
N GLU A 71 -6.86 -12.00 3.52
CA GLU A 71 -8.08 -11.20 3.75
C GLU A 71 -7.87 -10.03 4.72
N HIS A 72 -6.63 -9.80 5.18
CA HIS A 72 -6.28 -8.63 5.99
C HIS A 72 -5.38 -7.70 5.19
N GLY A 73 -5.39 -6.40 5.49
CA GLY A 73 -4.60 -5.44 4.75
C GLY A 73 -5.10 -4.00 4.85
N PHE A 74 -4.55 -3.16 3.98
CA PHE A 74 -4.79 -1.72 3.93
C PHE A 74 -4.85 -1.26 2.47
N VAL A 75 -5.40 -0.07 2.27
CA VAL A 75 -5.47 0.60 0.97
C VAL A 75 -4.51 1.77 0.91
N VAL A 76 -4.04 2.08 -0.30
CA VAL A 76 -3.01 3.07 -0.59
C VAL A 76 -3.57 4.10 -1.58
N SER A 77 -3.55 5.37 -1.21
CA SER A 77 -3.89 6.48 -2.10
C SER A 77 -2.74 6.73 -3.09
N CYS A 78 -3.05 6.67 -4.39
CA CYS A 78 -2.09 6.89 -5.47
C CYS A 78 -2.61 8.00 -6.40
N VAL A 79 -2.05 9.19 -6.27
CA VAL A 79 -2.32 10.33 -7.15
C VAL A 79 -1.08 10.54 -8.03
N GLY A 80 -1.28 10.60 -9.35
CA GLY A 80 -0.20 10.83 -10.31
C GLY A 80 0.35 12.26 -10.23
N SER A 81 1.50 12.50 -10.86
CA SER A 81 2.14 13.83 -10.84
C SER A 81 1.48 14.85 -11.75
N THR A 82 0.72 14.39 -12.75
CA THR A 82 -0.06 15.23 -13.67
C THR A 82 -1.54 14.85 -13.67
N LEU A 83 -2.37 15.71 -14.26
CA LEU A 83 -3.79 15.42 -14.43
C LEU A 83 -4.03 14.24 -15.37
N GLU A 84 -3.24 14.08 -16.43
CA GLU A 84 -3.38 12.93 -17.33
C GLU A 84 -3.02 11.62 -16.62
N SER A 85 -2.09 11.66 -15.67
CA SER A 85 -1.65 10.50 -14.91
C SER A 85 -2.79 9.90 -14.06
N GLY A 86 -3.77 10.72 -13.68
CA GLY A 86 -4.97 10.29 -12.97
C GLY A 86 -4.72 9.92 -11.50
N ALA A 87 -5.66 9.17 -10.92
CA ALA A 87 -5.56 8.69 -9.54
C ALA A 87 -6.21 7.32 -9.38
N ALA A 88 -5.74 6.54 -8.41
CA ALA A 88 -6.25 5.21 -8.10
C ALA A 88 -6.03 4.85 -6.63
N ILE A 89 -6.80 3.87 -6.14
CA ILE A 89 -6.61 3.27 -4.83
C ILE A 89 -6.08 1.85 -5.02
N LEU A 90 -4.93 1.54 -4.42
CA LEU A 90 -4.31 0.22 -4.48
C LEU A 90 -4.56 -0.53 -3.17
N ALA A 91 -4.94 -1.81 -3.21
CA ALA A 91 -5.09 -2.65 -2.03
C ALA A 91 -3.93 -3.63 -1.88
N VAL A 92 -3.30 -3.65 -0.69
CA VAL A 92 -2.27 -4.64 -0.31
C VAL A 92 -2.84 -5.54 0.78
N CYS A 93 -2.59 -6.85 0.67
CA CYS A 93 -3.12 -7.85 1.60
C CYS A 93 -2.02 -8.71 2.24
N SER A 94 -2.34 -9.28 3.40
CA SER A 94 -1.56 -10.25 4.17
C SER A 94 -2.46 -11.37 4.74
N GLU A 95 -1.84 -12.46 5.24
CA GLU A 95 -2.57 -13.59 5.87
C GLU A 95 -3.21 -13.19 7.20
N THR A 96 -2.54 -12.36 8.01
CA THR A 96 -3.05 -11.91 9.33
C THR A 96 -3.07 -10.39 9.46
N ASP A 97 -3.83 -9.88 10.42
CA ASP A 97 -3.87 -8.47 10.77
C ASP A 97 -2.60 -7.99 11.50
N PHE A 98 -1.92 -8.88 12.23
CA PHE A 98 -0.61 -8.60 12.83
C PHE A 98 0.44 -8.32 11.76
N ALA A 99 0.50 -9.14 10.71
CA ALA A 99 1.39 -8.88 9.57
C ALA A 99 1.03 -7.57 8.86
N ALA A 100 -0.27 -7.28 8.68
CA ALA A 100 -0.77 -6.05 8.04
C ALA A 100 -0.36 -4.75 8.77
N ARG A 101 0.09 -4.84 10.04
CA ARG A 101 0.54 -3.68 10.83
C ARG A 101 2.06 -3.62 11.00
N SER A 102 2.79 -4.63 10.52
CA SER A 102 4.25 -4.68 10.61
C SER A 102 4.93 -3.57 9.79
N GLU A 103 6.17 -3.25 10.12
CA GLU A 103 6.98 -2.29 9.35
C GLU A 103 7.23 -2.80 7.92
N HIS A 104 7.46 -4.10 7.75
CA HIS A 104 7.65 -4.72 6.42
C HIS A 104 6.43 -4.55 5.52
N PHE A 105 5.23 -4.74 6.08
CA PHE A 105 3.98 -4.52 5.35
C PHE A 105 3.82 -3.06 4.97
N GLN A 106 4.05 -2.13 5.91
CA GLN A 106 3.98 -0.69 5.65
C GLN A 106 4.94 -0.27 4.54
N ARG A 107 6.18 -0.79 4.56
CA ARG A 107 7.18 -0.54 3.52
C ARG A 107 6.74 -1.09 2.16
N THR A 108 6.13 -2.28 2.14
CA THR A 108 5.54 -2.87 0.94
C THR A 108 4.42 -2.00 0.37
N CYS A 109 3.54 -1.44 1.20
CA CYS A 109 2.49 -0.51 0.76
C CYS A 109 3.05 0.76 0.12
N VAL A 110 4.09 1.36 0.74
CA VAL A 110 4.74 2.56 0.20
C VAL A 110 5.35 2.27 -1.17
N LEU A 111 6.11 1.17 -1.28
CA LEU A 111 6.72 0.75 -2.55
C LEU A 111 5.65 0.47 -3.62
N ALA A 112 4.56 -0.20 -3.26
CA ALA A 112 3.46 -0.45 -4.17
C ALA A 112 2.83 0.84 -4.72
N GLY A 113 2.59 1.81 -3.83
CA GLY A 113 2.11 3.12 -4.24
C GLY A 113 3.11 3.86 -5.14
N ASP A 114 4.40 3.80 -4.83
CA ASP A 114 5.46 4.42 -5.65
C ASP A 114 5.56 3.81 -7.05
N HIS A 115 5.52 2.48 -7.15
CA HIS A 115 5.55 1.78 -8.42
C HIS A 115 4.31 2.11 -9.27
N LEU A 116 3.12 2.13 -8.66
CA LEU A 116 1.90 2.49 -9.38
C LEU A 116 1.95 3.94 -9.86
N ARG A 117 2.35 4.91 -9.02
CA ARG A 117 2.49 6.32 -9.43
C ARG A 117 3.46 6.48 -10.59
N LYS A 118 4.65 5.86 -10.52
CA LYS A 118 5.62 5.89 -11.62
C LYS A 118 5.03 5.32 -12.92
N LEU A 119 4.27 4.24 -12.82
CA LEU A 119 3.63 3.60 -13.97
C LEU A 119 2.50 4.47 -14.55
N MET A 120 1.69 5.10 -13.70
CA MET A 120 0.67 6.07 -14.11
C MET A 120 1.30 7.24 -14.84
N ASP A 121 2.35 7.83 -14.29
CA ASP A 121 3.06 8.97 -14.88
C ASP A 121 3.71 8.60 -16.22
N ALA A 122 4.40 7.45 -16.28
CA ALA A 122 5.06 6.97 -17.49
C ALA A 122 4.08 6.63 -18.63
N THR A 123 2.83 6.33 -18.30
CA THR A 123 1.79 5.96 -19.27
C THR A 123 0.75 7.06 -19.47
N SER A 124 0.91 8.22 -18.82
CA SER A 124 -0.11 9.28 -18.78
C SER A 124 -1.50 8.71 -18.46
N GLY A 125 -1.56 7.86 -17.44
CA GLY A 125 -2.79 7.23 -16.93
C GLY A 125 -3.29 6.05 -17.75
N ALA A 126 -2.74 5.73 -18.92
CA ALA A 126 -3.24 4.66 -19.77
C ALA A 126 -3.24 3.28 -19.08
N VAL A 127 -2.30 3.03 -18.14
CA VAL A 127 -2.28 1.80 -17.33
C VAL A 127 -3.58 1.58 -16.55
N LEU A 128 -4.26 2.65 -16.13
CA LEU A 128 -5.47 2.58 -15.31
C LEU A 128 -6.70 2.05 -16.08
N THR A 129 -6.62 2.00 -17.42
CA THR A 129 -7.69 1.45 -18.27
C THR A 129 -7.80 -0.07 -18.17
N ASN A 130 -6.74 -0.74 -17.71
CA ASN A 130 -6.74 -2.17 -17.43
C ASN A 130 -6.16 -2.41 -16.02
N PRO A 131 -7.00 -2.38 -14.98
CA PRO A 131 -6.54 -2.53 -13.61
C PRO A 131 -5.85 -3.87 -13.30
N GLU A 132 -6.26 -4.96 -13.95
CA GLU A 132 -5.63 -6.28 -13.78
C GLU A 132 -4.19 -6.28 -14.32
N GLU A 133 -3.99 -5.63 -15.48
CA GLU A 133 -2.67 -5.38 -16.05
C GLU A 133 -1.80 -4.53 -15.11
N ALA A 134 -2.37 -3.45 -14.57
CA ALA A 134 -1.67 -2.58 -13.63
C ALA A 134 -1.22 -3.36 -12.38
N VAL A 135 -2.09 -4.22 -11.83
CA VAL A 135 -1.75 -5.08 -10.69
C VAL A 135 -0.60 -6.02 -11.04
N ARG A 136 -0.61 -6.62 -12.23
CA ARG A 136 0.46 -7.51 -12.68
C ARG A 136 1.79 -6.78 -12.81
N GLN A 137 1.82 -5.65 -13.51
CA GLN A 137 3.05 -4.87 -13.70
C GLN A 137 3.63 -4.36 -12.38
N VAL A 138 2.77 -3.87 -11.47
CA VAL A 138 3.20 -3.45 -10.14
C VAL A 138 3.76 -4.64 -9.35
N SER A 139 3.09 -5.80 -9.38
CA SER A 139 3.52 -7.02 -8.69
C SER A 139 4.85 -7.56 -9.22
N ASP A 140 5.05 -7.54 -10.54
CA ASP A 140 6.28 -7.97 -11.20
C ASP A 140 7.45 -7.05 -10.82
N ALA A 141 7.22 -5.73 -10.84
CA ALA A 141 8.21 -4.72 -10.50
C ALA A 141 8.68 -4.80 -9.03
N MET A 142 7.84 -5.29 -8.12
CA MET A 142 8.17 -5.46 -6.70
C MET A 142 8.42 -6.92 -6.28
N SER A 143 8.60 -7.82 -7.24
CA SER A 143 8.61 -9.26 -6.98
C SER A 143 9.69 -9.69 -5.99
N GLU A 144 10.86 -9.03 -6.00
CA GLU A 144 11.94 -9.32 -5.06
C GLU A 144 11.64 -8.78 -3.65
N GLU A 145 11.04 -7.59 -3.54
CA GLU A 145 10.66 -6.96 -2.29
C GLU A 145 9.53 -7.73 -1.60
N LEU A 146 8.51 -8.17 -2.35
CA LEU A 146 7.44 -9.04 -1.83
C LEU A 146 8.01 -10.36 -1.32
N ARG A 147 8.90 -11.01 -2.09
CA ARG A 147 9.54 -12.27 -1.67
C ARG A 147 10.37 -12.09 -0.41
N ALA A 148 11.13 -11.00 -0.31
CA ALA A 148 11.94 -10.70 0.86
C ALA A 148 11.05 -10.49 2.10
N ALA A 149 9.99 -9.70 1.97
CA ALA A 149 9.07 -9.42 3.06
C ALA A 149 8.30 -10.68 3.50
N ILE A 150 7.86 -11.54 2.57
CA ILE A 150 7.25 -12.85 2.88
C ILE A 150 8.25 -13.79 3.56
N ALA A 151 9.52 -13.77 3.14
CA ALA A 151 10.55 -14.62 3.73
C ALA A 151 10.78 -14.29 5.23
N VAL A 152 10.78 -12.99 5.55
CA VAL A 152 10.95 -12.47 6.92
C VAL A 152 9.70 -12.68 7.77
N LEU A 153 8.53 -12.26 7.27
CA LEU A 153 7.27 -12.37 8.03
C LEU A 153 6.77 -13.81 8.13
N GLY A 154 7.09 -14.66 7.16
CA GLY A 154 6.57 -16.01 7.08
C GLY A 154 5.09 -16.08 6.67
N GLU A 155 4.52 -14.99 6.18
CA GLU A 155 3.12 -14.87 5.73
C GLU A 155 3.07 -14.35 4.30
N ASN A 156 2.09 -14.82 3.53
CA ASN A 156 1.78 -14.35 2.19
C ASN A 156 1.41 -12.87 2.22
N MET A 157 1.88 -12.14 1.22
CA MET A 157 1.50 -10.76 0.94
C MET A 157 1.37 -10.56 -0.56
N ARG A 158 0.43 -9.71 -0.97
CA ARG A 158 0.22 -9.40 -2.38
C ARG A 158 -0.44 -8.04 -2.58
N VAL A 159 -0.26 -7.48 -3.77
CA VAL A 159 -1.17 -6.46 -4.29
C VAL A 159 -2.43 -7.18 -4.78
N ARG A 160 -3.60 -6.81 -4.26
CA ARG A 160 -4.88 -7.47 -4.57
C ARG A 160 -5.60 -6.81 -5.72
N SER A 161 -5.69 -5.49 -5.70
CA SER A 161 -6.46 -4.72 -6.67
C SER A 161 -5.94 -3.30 -6.79
N ILE A 162 -6.25 -2.69 -7.93
CA ILE A 162 -6.11 -1.27 -8.17
C ILE A 162 -7.48 -0.79 -8.66
N THR A 163 -8.03 0.22 -8.02
CA THR A 163 -9.34 0.79 -8.37
C THR A 163 -9.11 2.23 -8.85
N PRO A 164 -9.27 2.52 -10.15
CA PRO A 164 -9.04 3.86 -10.67
C PRO A 164 -10.18 4.81 -10.33
N LEU A 165 -9.85 6.07 -10.04
CA LEU A 165 -10.82 7.16 -10.03
C LEU A 165 -11.12 7.53 -11.49
N VAL A 166 -12.39 7.51 -11.88
CA VAL A 166 -12.82 7.82 -13.24
C VAL A 166 -13.55 9.17 -13.23
N PRO A 167 -12.96 10.25 -13.76
CA PRO A 167 -13.63 11.55 -13.89
C PRO A 167 -14.83 11.49 -14.83
N ALA A 168 -15.84 12.32 -14.58
CA ALA A 168 -16.95 12.51 -15.52
C ALA A 168 -16.43 13.19 -16.80
N SER A 169 -16.76 12.64 -17.96
CA SER A 169 -16.27 13.15 -19.26
C SER A 169 -16.70 14.59 -19.56
N HIS A 170 -17.85 15.02 -19.02
CA HIS A 170 -18.37 16.38 -19.18
C HIS A 170 -17.88 17.36 -18.08
N VAL A 171 -17.04 16.90 -17.15
CA VAL A 171 -16.36 17.70 -16.11
C VAL A 171 -14.90 17.27 -16.03
N SER A 172 -14.14 17.52 -17.10
CA SER A 172 -12.74 17.06 -17.25
C SER A 172 -11.71 18.19 -17.42
N GLU A 173 -12.14 19.44 -17.48
CA GLU A 173 -11.24 20.59 -17.60
C GLU A 173 -10.71 21.02 -16.22
N ARG A 174 -9.43 21.40 -16.15
CA ARG A 174 -8.78 21.92 -14.92
C ARG A 174 -9.09 21.06 -13.70
N LEU A 175 -8.96 19.74 -13.88
CA LEU A 175 -9.19 18.79 -12.81
C LEU A 175 -8.18 19.00 -11.68
N LEU A 176 -8.61 18.75 -10.46
CA LEU A 176 -7.81 18.65 -9.26
C LEU A 176 -8.27 17.40 -8.52
N ILE A 177 -7.33 16.71 -7.88
CA ILE A 177 -7.63 15.50 -7.11
C ILE A 177 -7.49 15.81 -5.63
N GLY A 178 -8.61 15.73 -4.91
CA GLY A 178 -8.62 15.66 -3.45
C GLY A 178 -8.39 14.23 -2.98
N SER A 179 -7.60 14.07 -1.92
CA SER A 179 -7.31 12.77 -1.31
C SER A 179 -7.46 12.88 0.21
N TYR A 180 -8.10 11.90 0.83
CA TYR A 180 -8.15 11.75 2.28
C TYR A 180 -8.00 10.29 2.66
N THR A 181 -7.18 10.02 3.67
CA THR A 181 -6.94 8.68 4.20
C THR A 181 -7.37 8.62 5.67
N HIS A 182 -8.17 7.61 6.03
CA HIS A 182 -8.64 7.37 7.39
C HIS A 182 -8.15 6.03 7.94
N GLY A 183 -7.96 5.95 9.26
CA GLY A 183 -7.39 4.77 9.92
C GLY A 183 -5.98 4.48 9.42
N THR A 184 -5.12 5.50 9.42
CA THR A 184 -3.77 5.46 8.85
C THR A 184 -2.83 4.54 9.62
N LEU A 185 -1.82 4.01 8.91
CA LEU A 185 -0.64 3.43 9.53
C LEU A 185 0.40 4.54 9.84
N SER A 186 1.60 4.16 10.27
CA SER A 186 2.71 5.10 10.55
C SER A 186 3.40 5.62 9.27
N VAL A 187 2.79 5.39 8.11
CA VAL A 187 3.25 5.84 6.79
C VAL A 187 2.13 6.61 6.08
N ASN A 188 2.52 7.58 5.27
CA ASN A 188 1.58 8.45 4.55
C ASN A 188 0.79 7.67 3.49
N ASN A 189 -0.42 8.14 3.19
CA ASN A 189 -1.28 7.62 2.12
C ASN A 189 -1.73 6.16 2.27
N VAL A 190 -1.46 5.51 3.41
CA VAL A 190 -1.90 4.13 3.68
C VAL A 190 -2.88 4.13 4.85
N GLY A 191 -4.06 3.54 4.66
CA GLY A 191 -5.09 3.50 5.68
C GLY A 191 -6.16 2.45 5.46
N ARG A 192 -7.13 2.40 6.37
CA ARG A 192 -8.28 1.49 6.27
C ARG A 192 -9.26 1.94 5.21
N ILE A 193 -9.41 3.25 5.04
CA ILE A 193 -10.29 3.88 4.06
C ILE A 193 -9.53 4.98 3.35
N VAL A 194 -9.62 5.02 2.02
CA VAL A 194 -9.12 6.12 1.19
C VAL A 194 -10.28 6.67 0.39
N GLY A 195 -10.39 8.00 0.33
CA GLY A 195 -11.28 8.71 -0.57
C GLY A 195 -10.50 9.58 -1.53
N LEU A 196 -10.77 9.43 -2.83
CA LEU A 196 -10.28 10.25 -3.91
C LEU A 196 -11.45 11.01 -4.53
N VAL A 197 -11.26 12.28 -4.86
CA VAL A 197 -12.30 13.13 -5.43
C VAL A 197 -11.72 13.95 -6.57
N ALA A 198 -12.27 13.80 -7.77
CA ALA A 198 -12.01 14.67 -8.90
C ALA A 198 -12.97 15.86 -8.85
N VAL A 199 -12.40 17.07 -8.84
CA VAL A 199 -13.13 18.33 -8.96
C VAL A 199 -12.54 19.16 -10.09
N SER A 200 -13.37 19.87 -10.82
CA SER A 200 -12.92 20.85 -11.81
C SER A 200 -12.88 22.24 -11.18
N GLN A 201 -11.78 22.94 -11.37
CA GLN A 201 -11.63 24.32 -10.93
C GLN A 201 -12.30 25.27 -11.94
N VAL A 202 -13.16 26.16 -11.43
CA VAL A 202 -13.97 27.07 -12.26
C VAL A 202 -13.25 28.39 -12.54
N ARG A 203 -12.51 28.94 -11.56
CA ARG A 203 -11.82 30.23 -11.65
C ARG A 203 -10.35 30.00 -12.02
N GLU A 204 -9.86 30.60 -13.11
CA GLU A 204 -8.49 30.32 -13.62
C GLU A 204 -7.38 30.87 -12.72
N ASP A 205 -7.59 32.02 -12.09
CA ASP A 205 -6.53 32.75 -11.36
C ASP A 205 -6.45 32.41 -9.87
N GLU A 206 -7.26 31.48 -9.38
CA GLU A 206 -7.30 31.13 -7.96
C GLU A 206 -6.44 29.90 -7.69
N VAL A 207 -5.64 29.89 -6.62
CA VAL A 207 -4.97 28.66 -6.19
C VAL A 207 -5.85 27.98 -5.16
N ILE A 208 -6.34 26.78 -5.47
CA ILE A 208 -7.14 26.00 -4.52
C ILE A 208 -6.20 25.42 -3.46
N PRO A 209 -6.39 25.75 -2.16
CA PRO A 209 -5.56 25.20 -1.10
C PRO A 209 -5.70 23.68 -0.93
N GLU A 210 -4.62 23.02 -0.50
CA GLU A 210 -4.60 21.56 -0.31
C GLU A 210 -5.57 21.09 0.79
N ASP A 211 -5.83 21.92 1.81
CA ASP A 211 -6.78 21.61 2.89
C ASP A 211 -8.24 21.62 2.39
N VAL A 212 -8.56 22.41 1.36
CA VAL A 212 -9.86 22.37 0.66
C VAL A 212 -10.00 21.02 -0.06
N LEU A 213 -8.98 20.61 -0.82
CA LEU A 213 -8.96 19.31 -1.52
C LEU A 213 -9.02 18.13 -0.53
N THR A 214 -8.33 18.24 0.60
CA THR A 214 -8.39 17.26 1.70
C THR A 214 -9.77 17.21 2.34
N SER A 215 -10.41 18.37 2.54
CA SER A 215 -11.73 18.48 3.17
C SER A 215 -12.83 17.84 2.33
N ILE A 216 -12.79 18.00 1.00
CA ILE A 216 -13.74 17.31 0.12
C ILE A 216 -13.51 15.79 0.10
N GLY A 217 -12.25 15.33 0.10
CA GLY A 217 -11.93 13.92 0.26
C GLY A 217 -12.49 13.34 1.57
N ARG A 218 -12.32 14.09 2.68
CA ARG A 218 -12.85 13.72 4.00
C ARG A 218 -14.36 13.62 4.02
N HIS A 219 -15.07 14.52 3.34
CA HIS A 219 -16.53 14.46 3.23
C HIS A 219 -16.98 13.13 2.65
N PHE A 220 -16.46 12.74 1.47
CA PHE A 220 -16.85 11.48 0.84
C PHE A 220 -16.47 10.25 1.65
N VAL A 221 -15.34 10.25 2.36
CA VAL A 221 -15.01 9.16 3.30
C VAL A 221 -16.05 9.08 4.41
N ALA A 222 -16.40 10.20 5.03
CA ALA A 222 -17.35 10.25 6.13
C ALA A 222 -18.80 9.90 5.72
N THR A 223 -19.18 10.13 4.46
CA THR A 223 -20.53 9.87 3.94
C THR A 223 -20.62 8.64 3.03
N SER A 224 -19.55 7.84 2.93
CA SER A 224 -19.49 6.66 2.04
C SER A 224 -20.56 5.59 2.30
N GLY A 225 -21.23 5.60 3.46
CA GLY A 225 -22.37 4.75 3.77
C GLY A 225 -23.74 5.44 3.75
N ALA A 226 -23.81 6.71 3.33
CA ALA A 226 -25.05 7.48 3.31
C ALA A 226 -25.88 7.16 2.05
N GLU A 227 -27.19 6.96 2.24
CA GLU A 227 -28.13 6.76 1.14
C GLU A 227 -28.50 8.10 0.46
N GLY A 228 -28.88 8.04 -0.82
CA GLY A 228 -29.41 9.19 -1.56
C GLY A 228 -28.37 9.96 -2.37
N ASN A 229 -28.80 11.09 -2.95
CA ASN A 229 -27.95 11.90 -3.83
C ASN A 229 -26.93 12.70 -3.03
N TYR A 230 -25.63 12.46 -3.28
CA TYR A 230 -24.53 13.15 -2.63
C TYR A 230 -24.66 14.68 -2.66
N ALA A 231 -25.20 15.26 -3.74
CA ALA A 231 -25.27 16.72 -3.92
C ALA A 231 -26.14 17.44 -2.87
N HIS A 232 -27.11 16.73 -2.28
CA HIS A 232 -28.00 17.25 -1.24
C HIS A 232 -27.54 16.89 0.18
N GLN A 233 -26.46 16.11 0.31
CA GLN A 233 -25.88 15.83 1.61
C GLN A 233 -25.23 17.10 2.17
N ASN A 234 -25.39 17.30 3.47
CA ASN A 234 -24.67 18.34 4.18
C ASN A 234 -23.17 18.05 4.13
N PHE A 235 -22.38 19.10 3.89
CA PHE A 235 -20.94 19.02 3.93
C PHE A 235 -20.49 18.55 5.32
N PHE A 236 -19.44 17.73 5.37
CA PHE A 236 -19.02 17.12 6.62
C PHE A 236 -18.62 18.19 7.65
N GLY A 237 -19.22 18.13 8.84
CA GLY A 237 -19.05 19.13 9.90
C GLY A 237 -19.95 20.36 9.78
N SER A 238 -20.86 20.41 8.80
CA SER A 238 -21.86 21.46 8.65
C SER A 238 -23.29 20.93 8.80
N GLU A 239 -24.16 21.71 9.45
CA GLU A 239 -25.58 21.37 9.61
C GLU A 239 -26.48 22.00 8.53
N THR A 240 -25.99 23.02 7.84
CA THR A 240 -26.82 23.88 6.98
C THR A 240 -26.30 24.04 5.56
N GLU A 241 -25.05 23.67 5.31
CA GLU A 241 -24.43 23.81 4.01
C GLU A 241 -24.31 22.46 3.30
N THR A 242 -24.91 22.36 2.11
CA THR A 242 -24.76 21.18 1.27
C THR A 242 -23.39 21.13 0.61
N VAL A 243 -22.92 19.93 0.25
CA VAL A 243 -21.66 19.77 -0.48
C VAL A 243 -21.64 20.55 -1.80
N GLY A 244 -22.77 20.63 -2.50
CA GLY A 244 -22.89 21.42 -3.74
C GLY A 244 -22.69 22.92 -3.50
N LYS A 245 -23.23 23.46 -2.41
CA LYS A 245 -23.03 24.86 -2.03
C LYS A 245 -21.59 25.12 -1.58
N TRP A 246 -21.02 24.21 -0.81
CA TRP A 246 -19.63 24.28 -0.35
C TRP A 246 -18.66 24.31 -1.54
N LEU A 247 -18.82 23.39 -2.51
CA LEU A 247 -18.00 23.36 -3.73
C LEU A 247 -18.08 24.66 -4.52
N LYS A 248 -19.29 25.21 -4.70
CA LYS A 248 -19.51 26.47 -5.42
C LYS A 248 -18.79 27.65 -4.75
N GLN A 249 -18.77 27.72 -3.42
CA GLN A 249 -18.07 28.79 -2.69
C GLN A 249 -16.56 28.73 -2.91
N HIS A 250 -15.99 27.53 -2.98
CA HIS A 250 -14.58 27.29 -3.23
C HIS A 250 -14.21 27.28 -4.72
N GLY A 251 -15.13 27.69 -5.61
CA GLY A 251 -14.85 27.75 -7.04
C GLY A 251 -14.63 26.38 -7.69
N LEU A 252 -15.23 25.32 -7.13
CA LEU A 252 -15.08 23.94 -7.58
C LEU A 252 -16.39 23.39 -8.15
N LYS A 253 -16.29 22.50 -9.13
CA LYS A 253 -17.37 21.68 -9.65
C LYS A 253 -17.04 20.20 -9.44
N PHE A 254 -17.96 19.43 -8.87
CA PHE A 254 -17.76 17.99 -8.71
C PHE A 254 -17.66 17.28 -10.06
N SER A 255 -16.72 16.36 -10.20
CA SER A 255 -16.60 15.44 -11.35
C SER A 255 -16.92 14.02 -10.93
N SER A 256 -16.15 13.45 -9.99
CA SER A 256 -16.40 12.12 -9.45
C SER A 256 -15.72 11.90 -8.11
N SER A 257 -16.11 10.83 -7.40
CA SER A 257 -15.41 10.34 -6.22
C SER A 257 -15.30 8.82 -6.23
N LEU A 258 -14.26 8.34 -5.56
CA LEU A 258 -13.99 6.94 -5.29
C LEU A 258 -13.61 6.82 -3.82
N VAL A 259 -14.38 6.07 -3.05
CA VAL A 259 -14.05 5.70 -1.68
C VAL A 259 -13.89 4.20 -1.60
N GLN A 260 -12.76 3.76 -1.07
CA GLN A 260 -12.46 2.35 -0.88
C GLN A 260 -12.09 2.11 0.58
N GLU A 261 -12.94 1.35 1.28
CA GLU A 261 -12.57 0.70 2.53
C GLU A 261 -11.97 -0.67 2.22
N PHE A 262 -10.88 -1.02 2.89
CA PHE A 262 -10.25 -2.32 2.70
C PHE A 262 -11.24 -3.46 2.99
N GLY A 263 -11.38 -4.40 2.05
CA GLY A 263 -12.26 -5.56 2.19
C GLY A 263 -13.74 -5.29 1.92
N LYS A 264 -14.11 -4.09 1.47
CA LYS A 264 -15.47 -3.75 1.02
C LYS A 264 -15.48 -3.40 -0.47
N GLU A 265 -16.66 -3.36 -1.07
CA GLU A 265 -16.82 -2.82 -2.42
C GLU A 265 -16.55 -1.30 -2.44
N PRO A 266 -15.94 -0.77 -3.53
CA PRO A 266 -15.75 0.66 -3.67
C PRO A 266 -17.08 1.40 -3.82
N VAL A 267 -17.18 2.55 -3.17
CA VAL A 267 -18.31 3.48 -3.32
C VAL A 267 -17.88 4.57 -4.29
N THR A 268 -18.62 4.72 -5.38
CA THR A 268 -18.32 5.71 -6.42
C THR A 268 -19.49 6.66 -6.63
N HIS A 269 -19.17 7.91 -6.92
CA HIS A 269 -20.14 8.89 -7.37
C HIS A 269 -19.60 9.57 -8.62
N THR A 270 -20.48 9.88 -9.57
CA THR A 270 -20.15 10.60 -10.79
C THR A 270 -21.13 11.75 -10.95
N ALA A 271 -20.64 12.89 -11.43
CA ALA A 271 -21.48 14.03 -11.73
C ALA A 271 -22.59 13.62 -12.72
N PRO A 272 -23.85 14.05 -12.48
CA PRO A 272 -24.93 13.74 -13.40
C PRO A 272 -24.70 14.44 -14.75
N GLU A 273 -25.05 13.75 -15.83
CA GLU A 273 -25.01 14.34 -17.18
C GLU A 273 -25.83 15.65 -17.23
N PRO A 274 -25.32 16.69 -17.91
CA PRO A 274 -26.07 17.94 -18.07
C PRO A 274 -27.38 17.66 -18.81
N HIS A 275 -28.47 18.24 -18.30
CA HIS A 275 -29.75 18.20 -19.00
C HIS A 275 -29.60 18.92 -20.35
N ARG A 276 -29.83 18.17 -21.45
CA ARG A 276 -29.83 18.70 -22.82
C ARG A 276 -30.99 19.65 -23.06
#